data_AF-T1B4S1-F1
#
_entry.id   AF-T1B4S1-F1
#
_cell.length_a   1.000
_cell.length_b   1.000
_cell.length_c   1.000
_cell.angle_alpha   90.00
_cell.angle_beta   90.00
_cell.angle_gamma   90.00
#
_symmetry.space_group_name_H-M   'P 1'
#
loop_
_entity.id
_entity.type
_entity.pdbx_description
1 polymer ?
#
loop_
_entity_poly.entity_id
_entity_poly.type
_entity_poly.pdbx_seq_one_letter_code
_entity_poly.pdbx_strand_id
1 'polypeptide(L)'
;VGANQRVQNVHADIANARRNLIHDTTTMLAKSYDRIVVEDRNVKGLVTNHTLAQHISDAAWREFVRQLEYKAPWYGSTVVKADRFFPSSKTCSSCGAVKAKLPLEIRTYHCGACGLTMDRDHNAAINLAR
;
A
#
# COMPACT_ATOMS: atom_id res chain seq x y z
N VAL A 1 10.01 11.92 36.43
CA VAL A 1 9.95 11.15 35.16
C VAL A 1 11.09 11.63 34.27
N GLY A 2 12.13 10.83 34.08
CA GLY A 2 13.31 11.21 33.28
C GLY A 2 12.96 11.37 31.79
N ALA A 3 13.73 12.19 31.06
CA ALA A 3 13.50 12.52 29.65
C ALA A 3 13.34 11.29 28.75
N ASN A 4 14.09 10.20 29.02
CA ASN A 4 13.98 8.93 28.28
C ASN A 4 12.62 8.25 28.41
N GLN A 5 11.96 8.35 29.57
CA GLN A 5 10.66 7.70 29.77
C GLN A 5 9.55 8.41 28.97
N ARG A 6 9.63 9.74 28.83
CA ARG A 6 8.67 10.51 28.02
C ARG A 6 8.77 10.13 26.55
N VAL A 7 9.99 9.99 26.03
CA VAL A 7 10.24 9.57 24.64
C VAL A 7 9.74 8.15 24.39
N GLN A 8 10.01 7.22 25.31
CA GLN A 8 9.49 5.85 25.21
C GLN A 8 7.96 5.79 25.17
N ASN A 9 7.27 6.59 25.99
CA ASN A 9 5.81 6.63 25.99
C ASN A 9 5.24 7.12 24.65
N VAL A 10 5.81 8.19 24.07
CA VAL A 10 5.39 8.70 22.76
C VAL A 10 5.58 7.64 21.66
N HIS A 11 6.71 6.94 21.65
CA HIS A 11 6.92 5.84 20.70
C HIS A 11 5.92 4.70 20.89
N ALA A 12 5.58 4.35 22.13
CA ALA A 12 4.56 3.35 22.43
C ALA A 12 3.18 3.80 21.93
N ASP A 13 2.80 5.06 22.15
CA ASP A 13 1.52 5.61 21.69
C ASP A 13 1.40 5.61 20.17
N ILE A 14 2.46 6.01 19.46
CA ILE A 14 2.52 5.95 17.99
C ILE A 14 2.39 4.50 17.50
N ALA A 15 3.08 3.57 18.14
CA ALA A 15 2.99 2.15 17.78
C ALA A 15 1.58 1.59 18.04
N ASN A 16 0.93 2.00 19.13
CA ASN A 16 -0.43 1.59 19.48
C ASN A 16 -1.44 2.14 18.47
N ALA A 17 -1.36 3.44 18.14
CA ALA A 17 -2.23 4.09 17.17
C ALA A 17 -2.11 3.42 15.78
N ARG A 18 -0.88 3.10 15.36
CA ARG A 18 -0.61 2.38 14.12
C ARG A 18 -1.22 0.98 14.12
N ARG A 19 -1.05 0.23 15.21
CA ARG A 19 -1.65 -1.12 15.34
C ARG A 19 -3.17 -1.07 15.28
N ASN A 20 -3.79 -0.10 15.94
CA ASN A 20 -5.24 0.10 15.90
C ASN A 20 -5.71 0.46 14.49
N LEU A 21 -5.07 1.42 13.83
CA LEU A 21 -5.41 1.80 12.46
C LEU A 21 -5.34 0.61 11.49
N ILE A 22 -4.27 -0.18 11.55
CA ILE A 22 -4.13 -1.37 10.71
C ILE A 22 -5.21 -2.38 11.06
N HIS A 23 -5.48 -2.60 12.35
CA HIS A 23 -6.49 -3.54 12.78
C HIS A 23 -7.88 -3.17 12.25
N ASP A 24 -8.30 -1.92 12.45
CA ASP A 24 -9.62 -1.45 12.07
C ASP A 24 -9.77 -1.44 10.54
N THR A 25 -8.76 -0.94 9.82
CA THR A 25 -8.77 -0.87 8.36
C THR A 25 -8.83 -2.26 7.73
N THR A 26 -7.99 -3.20 8.19
CA THR A 26 -7.96 -4.56 7.63
C THR A 26 -9.23 -5.34 7.96
N THR A 27 -9.82 -5.13 9.14
CA THR A 27 -11.13 -5.70 9.48
C THR A 27 -12.23 -5.12 8.59
N MET A 28 -12.25 -3.80 8.38
CA MET A 28 -13.22 -3.14 7.51
C MET A 28 -13.13 -3.69 6.09
N LEU A 29 -11.92 -3.75 5.53
CA LEU A 29 -11.70 -4.25 4.16
C LEU A 29 -12.15 -5.72 4.03
N ALA A 30 -11.74 -6.58 4.97
CA ALA A 30 -12.08 -7.99 4.94
C ALA A 30 -13.59 -8.27 5.03
N LYS A 31 -14.36 -7.39 5.70
CA LYS A 31 -15.82 -7.48 5.82
C LYS A 31 -16.57 -6.88 4.63
N SER A 32 -15.99 -5.91 3.95
CA SER A 32 -16.71 -5.05 2.99
C SER A 32 -16.49 -5.44 1.53
N TYR A 33 -15.46 -6.25 1.25
CA TYR A 33 -15.08 -6.62 -0.12
C TYR A 33 -14.85 -8.11 -0.23
N ASP A 34 -15.38 -8.74 -1.28
CA ASP A 34 -15.17 -10.17 -1.54
C ASP A 34 -13.74 -10.48 -2.01
N ARG A 35 -13.09 -9.52 -2.67
CA ARG A 35 -11.73 -9.66 -3.21
C ARG A 35 -10.93 -8.39 -2.99
N ILE A 36 -9.74 -8.55 -2.41
CA ILE A 36 -8.80 -7.48 -2.09
C ILE A 36 -7.50 -7.76 -2.82
N VAL A 37 -7.06 -6.85 -3.68
CA VAL A 37 -5.81 -6.98 -4.44
C VAL A 37 -4.74 -6.06 -3.85
N VAL A 38 -3.56 -6.60 -3.56
CA VAL A 38 -2.42 -5.86 -3.02
C VAL A 38 -1.19 -6.05 -3.89
N GLU A 39 -0.33 -5.03 -3.99
CA GLU A 39 0.95 -5.15 -4.70
C GLU A 39 1.95 -6.01 -3.90
N ASP A 40 2.64 -6.94 -4.56
CA ASP A 40 3.79 -7.62 -3.96
C ASP A 40 5.05 -6.74 -4.01
N ARG A 41 5.24 -5.90 -3.00
CA ARG A 41 6.48 -5.11 -2.86
C ARG A 41 7.52 -5.84 -2.01
N ASN A 42 8.78 -5.83 -2.46
CA ASN A 42 9.93 -6.26 -1.66
C ASN A 42 10.24 -5.24 -0.54
N VAL A 43 9.39 -5.20 0.49
CA VAL A 43 9.52 -4.27 1.63
C VAL A 43 10.89 -4.39 2.28
N LYS A 44 11.43 -5.62 2.41
CA LYS A 44 12.78 -5.85 2.94
C LYS A 44 13.86 -5.14 2.13
N GLY A 45 13.73 -5.14 0.80
CA GLY A 45 14.63 -4.41 -0.10
C GLY A 45 14.45 -2.90 -0.05
N LEU A 46 13.25 -2.39 0.29
CA LEU A 46 12.99 -0.96 0.37
C LEU A 46 13.56 -0.33 1.66
N VAL A 47 13.55 -1.07 2.77
CA VAL A 47 14.07 -0.58 4.06
C VAL A 47 15.59 -0.55 4.14
N THR A 48 16.32 -1.03 3.13
CA THR A 48 17.80 -0.88 3.07
C THR A 48 18.22 0.55 2.75
N ASN A 49 17.33 1.36 2.16
CA ASN A 49 17.58 2.78 1.97
C ASN A 49 17.35 3.51 3.30
N HIS A 50 18.42 3.85 4.01
CA HIS A 50 18.37 4.49 5.32
C HIS A 50 17.58 5.80 5.36
N THR A 51 17.49 6.54 4.23
CA THR A 51 16.69 7.77 4.14
C THR A 51 15.18 7.49 4.16
N LEU A 52 14.75 6.35 3.61
CA LEU A 52 13.33 5.97 3.52
C LEU A 52 12.93 4.91 4.54
N ALA A 53 13.89 4.24 5.19
CA ALA A 53 13.67 3.09 6.05
C ALA A 53 12.67 3.39 7.18
N GLN A 54 12.79 4.54 7.83
CA GLN A 54 11.88 4.95 8.90
C GLN A 54 10.46 5.14 8.37
N HIS A 55 10.28 5.91 7.29
CA HIS A 55 8.96 6.14 6.69
C HIS A 55 8.30 4.85 6.19
N ILE A 56 9.06 3.94 5.59
CA ILE A 56 8.55 2.64 5.13
C ILE A 56 8.16 1.75 6.32
N SER A 57 8.99 1.73 7.37
CA SER A 57 8.70 0.97 8.59
C SER A 57 7.48 1.52 9.32
N ASP A 58 7.30 2.85 9.30
CA ASP A 58 6.15 3.53 9.89
C ASP A 58 4.85 3.27 9.14
N ALA A 59 4.92 3.09 7.81
CA ALA A 59 3.78 2.70 7.00
C ALA A 59 3.33 1.24 7.21
N ALA A 60 4.19 0.40 7.81
CA ALA A 60 3.86 -0.95 8.27
C ALA A 60 3.16 -1.87 7.24
N TRP A 61 3.53 -1.75 5.95
CA TRP A 61 2.89 -2.48 4.85
C TRP A 61 2.89 -4.00 5.03
N ARG A 62 3.96 -4.57 5.57
CA ARG A 62 4.04 -6.01 5.84
C ARG A 62 2.99 -6.46 6.86
N GLU A 63 2.80 -5.68 7.92
CA GLU A 63 1.82 -5.99 8.95
C GLU A 63 0.39 -5.83 8.42
N PHE A 64 0.15 -4.81 7.60
CA PHE A 64 -1.13 -4.62 6.93
C PHE A 64 -1.53 -5.83 6.06
N VAL A 65 -0.62 -6.29 5.19
CA VAL A 65 -0.87 -7.47 4.35
C VAL A 65 -1.01 -8.74 5.21
N ARG A 66 -0.16 -8.92 6.22
CA ARG A 66 -0.25 -10.08 7.14
C ARG A 66 -1.63 -10.13 7.82
N GLN A 67 -2.18 -9.00 8.24
CA GLN A 67 -3.51 -8.96 8.85
C GLN A 67 -4.62 -9.29 7.86
N LEU A 68 -4.55 -8.77 6.63
CA LEU A 68 -5.50 -9.14 5.58
C LEU A 68 -5.47 -10.64 5.28
N GLU A 69 -4.28 -11.23 5.17
CA GLU A 69 -4.11 -12.66 4.85
C GLU A 69 -4.84 -13.58 5.84
N TYR A 70 -4.85 -13.25 7.13
CA TYR A 70 -5.58 -14.07 8.12
C TYR A 70 -7.03 -13.62 8.34
N LYS A 71 -7.37 -12.34 8.18
CA LYS A 71 -8.74 -11.84 8.40
C LYS A 71 -9.66 -12.12 7.24
N ALA A 72 -9.17 -12.05 6.01
CA ALA A 72 -10.02 -12.21 4.84
C ALA A 72 -10.75 -13.58 4.82
N PRO A 73 -10.08 -14.72 5.08
CA PRO A 73 -10.76 -16.00 5.19
C PRO A 73 -11.82 -16.08 6.29
N TRP A 74 -11.70 -15.30 7.38
CA TRP A 74 -12.70 -15.28 8.46
C TRP A 74 -14.04 -14.68 8.01
N TYR A 75 -14.01 -13.80 7.01
CA TYR A 75 -15.19 -13.09 6.52
C TYR A 75 -15.59 -13.50 5.11
N GLY A 76 -14.98 -14.56 4.56
CA GLY A 76 -15.28 -15.07 3.22
C GLY A 76 -14.64 -14.27 2.08
N SER A 77 -13.78 -13.30 2.38
CA SER A 77 -13.06 -12.53 1.38
C SER A 77 -11.72 -13.17 1.01
N THR A 78 -11.18 -12.76 -0.14
CA THR A 78 -9.92 -13.27 -0.68
C THR A 78 -8.89 -12.16 -0.82
N VAL A 79 -7.63 -12.46 -0.52
CA VAL A 79 -6.50 -11.55 -0.75
C VAL A 79 -5.67 -12.08 -1.91
N VAL A 80 -5.49 -11.25 -2.93
CA VAL A 80 -4.68 -11.58 -4.10
C VAL A 80 -3.47 -10.65 -4.13
N LYS A 81 -2.28 -11.24 -4.21
CA LYS A 81 -1.06 -10.47 -4.48
C LYS A 81 -0.89 -10.35 -5.99
N ALA A 82 -0.87 -9.12 -6.48
CA ALA A 82 -0.52 -8.86 -7.87
C ALA A 82 0.94 -9.27 -8.12
N ASP A 83 1.23 -9.73 -9.34
CA ASP A 83 2.59 -10.05 -9.74
C ASP A 83 3.51 -8.85 -9.49
N ARG A 84 4.69 -9.12 -8.94
CA ARG A 84 5.65 -8.09 -8.53
C ARG A 84 6.07 -7.17 -9.67
N PHE A 85 6.11 -7.69 -10.90
CA PHE A 85 6.53 -6.95 -12.08
C PHE A 85 5.35 -6.40 -12.89
N PHE A 86 4.11 -6.58 -12.41
CA PHE A 86 2.94 -5.99 -13.04
C PHE A 86 3.04 -4.45 -13.04
N PRO A 87 3.00 -3.79 -14.21
CA PRO A 87 3.19 -2.34 -14.31
C PRO A 87 1.92 -1.55 -13.95
N SER A 88 1.33 -1.80 -12.77
CA SER A 88 0.06 -1.21 -12.29
C SER A 88 0.02 0.31 -12.45
N SER A 89 1.06 1.01 -12.01
CA SER A 89 1.15 2.48 -12.03
C SER A 89 1.53 3.06 -13.39
N LYS A 90 2.15 2.27 -14.27
CA LYS A 90 2.61 2.72 -15.60
C LYS A 90 1.56 2.47 -16.69
N THR A 91 0.71 1.47 -16.49
CA THR A 91 -0.37 1.09 -17.41
C THR A 91 -1.50 2.09 -17.30
N CYS A 92 -2.04 2.54 -18.43
CA CYS A 92 -3.22 3.39 -18.43
C CYS A 92 -4.46 2.57 -18.09
N SER A 93 -5.16 2.95 -17.02
CA SER A 93 -6.41 2.33 -16.64
C SER A 93 -7.56 2.56 -17.62
N SER A 94 -7.43 3.49 -18.57
CA SER A 94 -8.43 3.66 -19.64
C SER A 94 -8.09 2.81 -20.87
N CYS A 95 -6.92 3.01 -21.49
CA CYS A 95 -6.59 2.41 -22.78
C CYS A 95 -5.53 1.29 -22.77
N GLY A 96 -4.97 0.95 -21.61
CA GLY A 96 -3.95 -0.10 -21.49
C GLY A 96 -2.53 0.27 -21.95
N ALA A 97 -2.32 1.47 -22.50
CA ALA A 97 -0.99 1.92 -22.89
C ALA A 97 -0.02 1.94 -21.70
N VAL A 98 1.18 1.38 -21.86
CA VAL A 98 2.19 1.27 -20.79
C VAL A 98 3.30 2.30 -21.01
N LYS A 99 3.55 3.13 -20.00
CA LYS A 99 4.70 4.05 -20.01
C LYS A 99 6.01 3.29 -19.82
N ALA A 100 7.04 3.63 -20.60
CA ALA A 100 8.39 3.10 -20.40
C ALA A 100 8.99 3.56 -19.05
N LYS A 101 8.89 4.86 -18.76
CA LYS A 101 9.39 5.49 -17.53
C LYS A 101 8.28 6.27 -16.84
N LEU A 102 8.23 6.17 -15.52
CA LEU A 102 7.36 6.96 -14.65
C LEU A 102 8.08 7.20 -13.31
N PRO A 103 8.76 8.34 -13.14
CA PRO A 103 9.44 8.71 -11.90
C PRO A 103 8.50 8.74 -10.69
N LEU A 104 9.04 8.44 -9.50
CA LEU A 104 8.25 8.34 -8.25
C LEU A 104 7.63 9.68 -7.82
N GLU A 105 8.27 10.80 -8.15
CA GLU A 105 7.79 12.17 -7.87
C GLU A 105 6.55 12.56 -8.68
N ILE A 106 6.28 11.88 -9.80
CA ILE A 106 5.08 12.14 -10.60
C ILE A 106 3.88 11.51 -9.90
N ARG A 107 3.02 12.38 -9.34
CA ARG A 107 1.80 11.98 -8.62
C ARG A 107 0.54 12.00 -9.48
N THR A 108 0.52 12.82 -10.54
CA THR A 108 -0.57 12.84 -11.53
C THR A 108 -0.18 11.99 -12.73
N TYR A 109 -0.97 10.96 -13.02
CA TYR A 109 -0.84 10.17 -14.23
C TYR A 109 -1.49 10.89 -15.41
N HIS A 110 -0.73 11.09 -16.49
CA HIS A 110 -1.25 11.59 -17.77
C HIS A 110 -0.96 10.59 -18.90
N CYS A 111 -2.00 10.14 -19.60
CA CYS A 111 -1.87 9.23 -20.73
C CYS A 111 -1.70 9.99 -22.04
N GLY A 112 -0.55 9.85 -22.72
CA GLY A 112 -0.33 10.43 -24.04
C GLY A 112 -1.09 9.74 -25.18
N ALA A 113 -1.68 8.57 -24.95
CA ALA A 113 -2.41 7.82 -25.98
C ALA A 113 -3.92 8.11 -25.99
N CYS A 114 -4.55 8.32 -24.82
CA CYS A 114 -5.99 8.56 -24.71
C CYS A 114 -6.38 9.84 -23.94
N GLY A 115 -5.41 10.60 -23.43
CA GLY A 115 -5.66 11.86 -22.72
C GLY A 115 -6.07 11.73 -21.25
N LEU A 116 -6.28 10.51 -20.72
CA LEU A 116 -6.63 10.30 -19.31
C LEU A 116 -5.67 11.03 -18.37
N THR A 117 -6.23 11.81 -17.44
CA THR A 117 -5.47 12.51 -16.40
C THR A 117 -6.10 12.26 -15.03
N MET A 118 -5.36 11.69 -14.09
CA MET A 118 -5.85 11.34 -12.75
C MET A 118 -4.71 11.12 -11.75
N ASP A 119 -5.00 10.92 -10.47
CA ASP A 119 -3.98 10.49 -9.50
C ASP A 119 -3.38 9.14 -9.91
N ARG A 120 -2.05 9.02 -9.79
CA ARG A 120 -1.29 7.84 -10.21
C ARG A 120 -1.64 6.60 -9.40
N ASP A 121 -1.84 6.74 -8.10
CA ASP A 121 -2.14 5.61 -7.23
C ASP A 121 -3.61 5.18 -7.44
N HIS A 122 -4.53 6.11 -7.77
CA HIS A 122 -5.88 5.77 -8.22
C HIS A 122 -5.88 5.03 -9.57
N ASN A 123 -5.07 5.46 -10.56
CA ASN A 123 -4.87 4.72 -11.81
C ASN A 123 -4.34 3.30 -11.55
N ALA A 124 -3.36 3.15 -10.65
CA ALA A 124 -2.82 1.85 -10.28
C ALA A 124 -3.87 0.95 -9.61
N ALA A 125 -4.69 1.50 -8.71
CA ALA A 125 -5.77 0.77 -8.06
C ALA A 125 -6.79 0.21 -9.06
N ILE A 126 -7.19 1.00 -10.06
CA ILE A 126 -8.08 0.51 -11.14
C ILE A 126 -7.43 -0.62 -11.92
N ASN A 127 -6.13 -0.54 -12.22
CA ASN A 127 -5.44 -1.63 -12.91
C ASN A 127 -5.32 -2.90 -12.07
N LEU A 128 -5.17 -2.78 -10.74
CA LEU A 128 -5.12 -3.93 -9.82
C LEU A 128 -6.49 -4.58 -9.61
N ALA A 129 -7.58 -3.83 -9.80
CA ALA A 129 -8.94 -4.32 -9.63
C ALA A 129 -9.48 -5.12 -10.85
N ARG A 130 -8.73 -5.15 -11.96
CA ARG A 130 -9.05 -5.93 -13.17
C ARG A 130 -8.68 -7.40 -12.99
#